data_AF-E9BNF3-F1
#
_entry.id   AF-E9BNF3-F1
#
_cell.length_a   1.000
_cell.length_b   1.000
_cell.length_c   1.000
_cell.angle_alpha   90.00
_cell.angle_beta   90.00
_cell.angle_gamma   90.00
#
_symmetry.space_group_name_H-M   'P 1'
#
loop_
_entity.id
_entity.type
_entity.pdbx_description
1 polymer ?
#
loop_
_entity_poly.entity_id
_entity_poly.type
_entity_poly.pdbx_seq_one_letter_code
_entity_poly.pdbx_strand_id
1 'polypeptide(L)'
;MGGDGQALANKRSLLQKSRVYVTAIDLESGQAKEKTSQKSRTVERWSHCALSLQPLEAPVVFDGAGDIFSKQSVINYLFDRKERSYGAVGDKEDKFCIKKLADVKEIANEVGSDGSVCCPITDYSTVSGVHSFVGFWGCGHVVSASTLNKSNDLKSQIDVECPFCGLESFYVRLICEDAEDAENQQMFLRHYIKRFRKRVRDDDAD
;
A
#
# COMPACT_ATOMS: atom_id res chain seq x y z
N MET A 1 -34.41 -34.13 -24.64
CA MET A 1 -33.33 -34.01 -23.64
C MET A 1 -32.09 -33.48 -24.35
N GLY A 2 -31.42 -32.47 -23.79
CA GLY A 2 -30.21 -31.87 -24.38
C GLY A 2 -30.03 -30.43 -23.89
N GLY A 3 -29.62 -30.28 -22.63
CA GLY A 3 -29.59 -29.01 -21.90
C GLY A 3 -28.19 -28.69 -21.39
N ASP A 4 -27.19 -28.62 -22.29
CA ASP A 4 -25.77 -28.57 -21.87
C ASP A 4 -25.01 -27.36 -22.45
N GLY A 5 -25.72 -26.38 -23.03
CA GLY A 5 -25.12 -25.21 -23.68
C GLY A 5 -24.62 -24.10 -22.74
N GLN A 6 -25.02 -24.10 -21.46
CA GLN A 6 -24.78 -22.97 -20.54
C GLN A 6 -23.45 -23.06 -19.77
N ALA A 7 -22.83 -24.24 -19.68
CA ALA A 7 -21.60 -24.43 -18.91
C ALA A 7 -20.35 -23.81 -19.58
N LEU A 8 -20.31 -23.73 -20.92
CA LEU A 8 -19.17 -23.18 -21.68
C LEU A 8 -19.14 -21.65 -21.70
N ALA A 9 -20.31 -20.99 -21.65
CA ALA A 9 -20.40 -19.53 -21.63
C ALA A 9 -19.82 -18.92 -20.33
N ASN A 10 -20.07 -19.56 -19.19
CA ASN A 10 -19.56 -19.12 -17.89
C ASN A 10 -18.03 -19.23 -17.77
N LYS A 11 -17.41 -20.22 -18.42
CA LYS A 11 -15.94 -20.35 -18.44
C LYS A 11 -15.27 -19.29 -19.31
N ARG A 12 -15.85 -18.96 -20.48
CA ARG A 12 -15.33 -17.90 -21.35
C ARG A 12 -15.44 -16.52 -20.70
N SER A 13 -16.55 -16.21 -20.03
CA SER A 13 -16.70 -14.93 -19.33
C SER A 13 -15.76 -14.82 -18.12
N LEU A 14 -15.52 -15.92 -17.38
CA LEU A 14 -14.51 -15.97 -16.31
C LEU A 14 -13.10 -15.73 -16.83
N LEU A 15 -12.70 -16.44 -17.91
CA LEU A 15 -11.40 -16.24 -18.55
C LEU A 15 -11.24 -14.84 -19.16
N GLN A 16 -12.34 -14.20 -19.56
CA GLN A 16 -12.34 -12.83 -20.08
C GLN A 16 -12.20 -11.79 -18.97
N LYS A 17 -12.78 -12.05 -17.79
CA LYS A 17 -12.62 -11.21 -16.58
C LYS A 17 -11.23 -11.34 -15.94
N SER A 18 -10.54 -12.47 -16.15
CA SER A 18 -9.18 -12.70 -15.64
C SER A 18 -8.07 -12.32 -16.64
N ARG A 19 -8.36 -11.56 -17.71
CA ARG A 19 -7.34 -11.19 -18.71
C ARG A 19 -6.42 -10.10 -18.18
N VAL A 20 -5.12 -10.36 -18.29
CA VAL A 20 -4.04 -9.40 -17.98
C VAL A 20 -3.98 -8.26 -19.01
N TYR A 21 -4.44 -8.50 -20.25
CA TYR A 21 -4.33 -7.58 -21.38
C TYR A 21 -5.69 -7.01 -21.81
N VAL A 22 -5.67 -5.71 -22.11
CA VAL A 22 -6.77 -4.89 -22.61
C VAL A 22 -7.10 -5.26 -24.06
N THR A 23 -8.38 -5.37 -24.40
CA THR A 23 -8.82 -5.67 -25.77
C THR A 23 -9.07 -4.40 -26.60
N ALA A 24 -9.10 -4.50 -27.93
CA ALA A 24 -9.40 -3.38 -28.82
C ALA A 24 -10.76 -2.70 -28.49
N ILE A 25 -11.73 -3.49 -28.02
CA ILE A 25 -13.06 -3.01 -27.60
C ILE A 25 -12.96 -2.11 -26.36
N ASP A 26 -12.06 -2.43 -25.43
CA ASP A 26 -11.82 -1.61 -24.23
C ASP A 26 -11.12 -0.28 -24.60
N LEU A 27 -10.23 -0.30 -25.62
CA LEU A 27 -9.51 0.87 -26.15
C LEU A 27 -10.45 1.87 -26.83
N GLU A 28 -11.47 1.39 -27.54
CA GLU A 28 -12.46 2.22 -28.23
C GLU A 28 -13.50 2.84 -27.27
N SER A 29 -13.78 2.19 -26.14
CA SER A 29 -14.80 2.63 -25.17
C SER A 29 -14.29 3.65 -24.12
N GLY A 30 -13.08 4.19 -24.27
CA GLY A 30 -12.48 5.20 -23.38
C GLY A 30 -12.03 4.68 -22.00
N GLN A 31 -12.68 3.62 -21.51
CA GLN A 31 -12.37 2.97 -20.24
C GLN A 31 -10.95 2.38 -20.20
N ALA A 32 -10.39 1.90 -21.32
CA ALA A 32 -9.01 1.42 -21.33
C ALA A 32 -7.98 2.55 -21.20
N LYS A 33 -8.26 3.77 -21.68
CA LYS A 33 -7.33 4.89 -21.53
C LYS A 33 -7.24 5.30 -20.06
N GLU A 34 -8.38 5.37 -19.38
CA GLU A 34 -8.45 5.60 -17.93
C GLU A 34 -7.82 4.44 -17.13
N LYS A 35 -8.16 3.17 -17.44
CA LYS A 35 -7.55 2.00 -16.77
C LYS A 35 -6.05 1.89 -17.00
N THR A 36 -5.57 2.24 -18.20
CA THR A 36 -4.12 2.30 -18.49
C THR A 36 -3.47 3.44 -17.71
N SER A 37 -4.14 4.58 -17.57
CA SER A 37 -3.68 5.69 -16.74
C SER A 37 -3.68 5.36 -15.23
N GLN A 38 -4.67 4.61 -14.74
CA GLN A 38 -4.73 4.16 -13.34
C GLN A 38 -3.62 3.16 -13.03
N LYS A 39 -3.41 2.17 -13.91
CA LYS A 39 -2.30 1.23 -13.79
C LYS A 39 -0.97 1.96 -13.80
N SER A 40 -0.75 2.88 -14.74
CA SER A 40 0.51 3.64 -14.82
C SER A 40 0.74 4.48 -13.56
N ARG A 41 -0.28 5.17 -13.04
CA ARG A 41 -0.20 5.93 -11.77
C ARG A 41 0.13 5.03 -10.59
N THR A 42 -0.43 3.83 -10.54
CA THR A 42 -0.16 2.85 -9.48
C THR A 42 1.28 2.38 -9.54
N VAL A 43 1.79 2.07 -10.74
CA VAL A 43 3.20 1.71 -10.96
C VAL A 43 4.13 2.86 -10.58
N GLU A 44 3.80 4.09 -10.97
CA GLU A 44 4.56 5.30 -10.60
C GLU A 44 4.65 5.47 -9.08
N ARG A 45 3.53 5.34 -8.36
CA ARG A 45 3.51 5.42 -6.89
C ARG A 45 4.25 4.25 -6.21
N TRP A 46 4.34 3.08 -6.84
CA TRP A 46 5.14 1.94 -6.37
C TRP A 46 6.63 2.04 -6.70
N SER A 47 7.02 2.97 -7.57
CA SER A 47 8.40 3.14 -8.03
C SER A 47 9.03 4.45 -7.55
N HIS A 48 8.24 5.43 -7.11
CA HIS A 48 8.71 6.74 -6.69
C HIS A 48 8.33 7.04 -5.24
N CYS A 49 9.25 7.68 -4.52
CA CYS A 49 9.01 8.13 -3.17
C CYS A 49 8.01 9.30 -3.16
N ALA A 50 6.96 9.20 -2.35
CA ALA A 50 5.94 10.25 -2.25
C ALA A 50 6.46 11.58 -1.65
N LEU A 51 7.60 11.55 -0.93
CA LEU A 51 8.26 12.76 -0.39
C LEU A 51 9.19 13.43 -1.40
N SER A 52 10.17 12.68 -1.94
CA SER A 52 11.23 13.23 -2.80
C SER A 52 10.89 13.23 -4.28
N LEU A 53 9.85 12.48 -4.69
CA LEU A 53 9.49 12.20 -6.08
C LEU A 53 10.63 11.54 -6.88
N GLN A 54 11.65 11.00 -6.20
CA GLN A 54 12.74 10.23 -6.80
C GLN A 54 12.39 8.74 -6.80
N PRO A 55 13.08 7.91 -7.61
CA PRO A 55 12.95 6.46 -7.54
C PRO A 55 13.11 5.94 -6.10
N LEU A 56 12.32 4.94 -5.73
CA LEU A 56 12.40 4.32 -4.41
C LEU A 56 13.73 3.59 -4.22
N GLU A 57 14.33 3.79 -3.05
CA GLU A 57 15.59 3.18 -2.67
C GLU A 57 15.36 2.34 -1.41
N ALA A 58 15.93 1.14 -1.39
CA ALA A 58 15.88 0.28 -0.21
C ALA A 58 16.73 0.89 0.92
N PRO A 59 16.27 0.82 2.19
CA PRO A 59 15.01 0.22 2.63
C PRO A 59 13.78 1.11 2.36
N VAL A 60 12.70 0.46 1.92
CA VAL A 60 11.41 1.11 1.60
C VAL A 60 10.50 1.06 2.83
N VAL A 61 9.78 2.15 3.08
CA VAL A 61 8.86 2.30 4.22
C VAL A 61 7.50 2.79 3.75
N PHE A 62 6.45 2.51 4.52
CA PHE A 62 5.09 3.03 4.30
C PHE A 62 4.54 3.70 5.55
N ASP A 63 3.60 4.64 5.38
CA ASP A 63 2.92 5.31 6.50
C ASP A 63 1.50 4.76 6.76
N GLY A 64 0.76 5.38 7.69
CA GLY A 64 -0.62 5.01 7.99
C GLY A 64 -1.65 5.40 6.92
N ALA A 65 -1.34 6.32 6.01
CA ALA A 65 -2.19 6.64 4.86
C ALA A 65 -2.04 5.60 3.74
N GLY A 66 -0.90 4.91 3.70
CA GLY A 66 -0.57 3.92 2.66
C GLY A 66 0.35 4.48 1.59
N ASP A 67 0.96 5.64 1.81
CA ASP A 67 1.99 6.19 0.95
C ASP A 67 3.33 5.50 1.21
N ILE A 68 4.18 5.45 0.18
CA ILE A 68 5.45 4.73 0.19
C ILE A 68 6.61 5.70 0.04
N PHE A 69 7.67 5.47 0.79
CA PHE A 69 8.82 6.34 0.89
C PHE A 69 10.13 5.56 0.97
N SER A 70 11.22 6.17 0.50
CA SER A 70 12.56 5.71 0.85
C SER A 70 12.87 6.12 2.28
N LYS A 71 13.42 5.23 3.11
CA LYS A 71 13.73 5.54 4.52
C LYS A 71 14.65 6.76 4.66
N GLN A 72 15.63 6.90 3.75
CA GLN A 72 16.53 8.06 3.70
C GLN A 72 15.77 9.38 3.49
N SER A 73 14.78 9.39 2.59
CA SER A 73 13.94 10.57 2.34
C SER A 73 13.12 10.96 3.57
N VAL A 74 12.61 9.98 4.32
CA VAL A 74 11.89 10.24 5.58
C VAL A 74 12.83 10.83 6.64
N ILE A 75 14.05 10.30 6.77
CA ILE A 75 15.05 10.82 7.70
C ILE A 75 15.37 12.29 7.39
N ASN A 76 15.68 12.60 6.13
CA ASN A 76 15.98 13.96 5.68
C ASN A 76 14.79 14.90 5.93
N TYR A 77 13.57 14.46 5.60
CA TYR A 77 12.35 15.22 5.87
C TYR A 77 12.18 15.56 7.36
N LEU A 78 12.47 14.61 8.26
CA LEU A 78 12.39 14.84 9.70
C LEU A 78 13.47 15.82 10.21
N PHE A 79 14.68 15.79 9.62
CA PHE A 79 15.72 16.77 9.92
C PHE A 79 15.32 18.18 9.48
N ASP A 80 14.90 18.35 8.22
CA ASP A 80 14.44 19.64 7.69
C ASP A 80 13.29 20.20 8.54
N ARG A 81 12.34 19.35 8.91
CA ARG A 81 11.21 19.72 9.77
C ARG A 81 11.66 20.19 11.15
N LYS A 82 12.67 19.54 11.72
CA LYS A 82 13.25 19.94 13.00
C LYS A 82 13.91 21.32 12.87
N GLU A 83 14.69 21.57 11.83
CA GLU A 83 15.32 22.89 11.60
C GLU A 83 14.26 23.99 11.40
N ARG A 84 13.22 23.74 10.61
CA ARG A 84 12.07 24.66 10.46
C ARG A 84 11.37 24.96 11.77
N SER A 85 11.27 23.99 12.68
CA SER A 85 10.62 24.22 13.98
C SER A 85 11.43 25.12 14.93
N TYR A 86 12.74 25.26 14.72
CA TYR A 86 13.59 26.19 15.49
C TYR A 86 13.63 27.61 14.88
N GLY A 87 13.50 27.73 13.55
CA GLY A 87 13.41 29.02 12.87
C GLY A 87 11.94 29.40 12.67
N ALA A 88 11.38 30.23 13.55
CA ALA A 88 9.98 30.67 13.64
C ALA A 88 9.34 31.23 12.33
N VAL A 89 9.17 30.40 11.30
CA VAL A 89 8.56 30.74 10.03
C VAL A 89 7.42 29.75 9.78
N GLY A 90 6.22 30.25 10.10
CA GLY A 90 4.92 29.91 9.52
C GLY A 90 4.61 28.45 9.21
N ASP A 91 3.56 27.95 9.86
CA ASP A 91 2.82 26.71 9.57
C ASP A 91 2.67 26.44 8.06
N LYS A 92 3.68 25.83 7.42
CA LYS A 92 3.44 25.06 6.22
C LYS A 92 2.76 23.79 6.69
N GLU A 93 1.49 23.64 6.32
CA GLU A 93 0.76 22.39 6.53
C GLU A 93 1.61 21.25 5.98
N ASP A 94 2.13 20.43 6.90
CA ASP A 94 2.88 19.24 6.54
C ASP A 94 1.90 18.30 5.83
N LYS A 95 2.06 18.18 4.50
CA LYS A 95 1.24 17.29 3.66
C LYS A 95 1.19 15.85 4.15
N PHE A 96 2.22 15.41 4.88
CA PHE A 96 2.33 14.08 5.46
C PHE A 96 2.32 14.14 6.98
N CYS A 97 1.57 13.26 7.64
CA CYS A 97 1.49 13.20 9.11
C CYS A 97 2.71 12.55 9.78
N ILE A 98 3.90 12.57 9.15
CA ILE A 98 5.11 11.92 9.63
C ILE A 98 5.84 12.87 10.60
N LYS A 99 5.80 12.56 11.91
CA LYS A 99 6.43 13.38 12.96
C LYS A 99 7.67 12.73 13.56
N LYS A 100 7.79 11.41 13.43
CA LYS A 100 8.84 10.55 13.97
C LYS A 100 9.08 9.39 13.01
N LEU A 101 10.27 8.78 13.07
CA LEU A 101 10.56 7.56 12.30
C LEU A 101 9.62 6.39 12.64
N ALA A 102 9.03 6.39 13.83
CA ALA A 102 8.05 5.38 14.21
C ALA A 102 6.65 5.58 13.55
N ASP A 103 6.41 6.72 12.86
CA ASP A 103 5.21 6.99 12.04
C ASP A 103 5.25 6.32 10.67
N VAL A 104 6.34 5.61 10.36
CA VAL A 104 6.46 4.76 9.18
C VAL A 104 6.88 3.35 9.58
N LYS A 105 6.57 2.37 8.74
CA LYS A 105 6.95 0.97 8.90
C LYS A 105 7.76 0.52 7.69
N GLU A 106 8.86 -0.17 7.95
CA GLU A 106 9.71 -0.76 6.90
C GLU A 106 9.06 -1.99 6.28
N ILE A 107 9.15 -2.08 4.95
CA ILE A 107 8.69 -3.23 4.18
C ILE A 107 9.70 -4.36 4.38
N ALA A 108 9.23 -5.50 4.90
CA ALA A 108 10.05 -6.67 5.19
C ALA A 108 10.23 -7.61 3.99
N ASN A 109 9.50 -7.37 2.91
CA ASN A 109 9.57 -8.19 1.70
C ASN A 109 10.91 -8.03 0.99
N GLU A 110 11.30 -9.07 0.26
CA GLU A 110 12.41 -8.97 -0.68
C GLU A 110 12.08 -7.94 -1.76
N VAL A 111 12.95 -6.94 -1.88
CA VAL A 111 12.90 -5.95 -2.95
C VAL A 111 13.78 -6.47 -4.08
N GLY A 112 13.19 -6.67 -5.25
CA GLY A 112 13.92 -7.11 -6.43
C GLY A 112 14.97 -6.09 -6.87
N SER A 113 15.89 -6.49 -7.75
CA SER A 113 16.89 -5.60 -8.36
C SER A 113 16.27 -4.36 -9.02
N ASP A 114 15.02 -4.49 -9.44
CA ASP A 114 14.27 -3.48 -10.18
C ASP A 114 13.47 -2.55 -9.24
N GLY A 115 13.69 -2.65 -7.92
CA GLY A 115 12.94 -1.91 -6.90
C GLY A 115 11.52 -2.44 -6.68
N SER A 116 11.16 -3.57 -7.29
CA SER A 116 9.84 -4.17 -7.22
C SER A 116 9.65 -4.91 -5.90
N VAL A 117 8.48 -4.77 -5.30
CA VAL A 117 8.07 -5.53 -4.11
C VAL A 117 7.16 -6.65 -4.59
N CYS A 118 7.46 -7.89 -4.18
CA CYS A 118 6.65 -9.04 -4.51
C CYS A 118 5.89 -9.56 -3.28
N CYS A 119 4.62 -9.91 -3.46
CA CYS A 119 3.85 -10.59 -2.43
C CYS A 119 4.41 -12.02 -2.23
N PRO A 120 4.77 -12.44 -1.01
CA PRO A 120 5.41 -13.72 -0.78
C PRO A 120 4.45 -14.92 -0.84
N ILE A 121 3.14 -14.68 -1.01
CA ILE A 121 2.11 -15.73 -1.05
C ILE A 121 1.62 -15.96 -2.48
N THR A 122 1.45 -14.88 -3.25
CA THR A 122 0.84 -14.92 -4.59
C THR A 122 1.84 -14.64 -5.71
N ASP A 123 3.09 -14.30 -5.37
CA ASP A 123 4.15 -13.85 -6.27
C ASP A 123 3.76 -12.65 -7.16
N TYR A 124 2.71 -11.92 -6.76
CA TYR A 124 2.29 -10.72 -7.47
C TYR A 124 3.28 -9.60 -7.23
N SER A 125 3.76 -9.02 -8.33
CA SER A 125 4.70 -7.92 -8.30
C SER A 125 3.99 -6.56 -8.40
N THR A 126 4.47 -5.59 -7.62
CA THR A 126 3.92 -4.24 -7.58
C THR A 126 4.05 -3.48 -8.89
N VAL A 127 5.06 -3.81 -9.72
CA VAL A 127 5.27 -3.21 -11.05
C VAL A 127 4.19 -3.57 -12.07
N SER A 128 3.33 -4.55 -11.78
CA SER A 128 2.18 -4.85 -12.65
C SER A 128 1.15 -3.72 -12.62
N GLY A 129 0.99 -3.02 -11.49
CA GLY A 129 -0.02 -1.98 -11.30
C GLY A 129 -1.48 -2.46 -11.38
N VAL A 130 -1.70 -3.77 -11.43
CA VAL A 130 -3.04 -4.38 -11.53
C VAL A 130 -3.59 -4.78 -10.17
N HIS A 131 -2.71 -5.19 -9.25
CA HIS A 131 -3.09 -5.71 -7.95
C HIS A 131 -2.92 -4.65 -6.88
N SER A 132 -3.89 -4.57 -5.96
CA SER A 132 -3.75 -3.81 -4.73
C SER A 132 -3.03 -4.64 -3.67
N PHE A 133 -2.29 -3.95 -2.81
CA PHE A 133 -1.49 -4.56 -1.76
C PHE A 133 -1.79 -3.90 -0.42
N VAL A 134 -1.52 -4.65 0.64
CA VAL A 134 -1.65 -4.20 2.03
C VAL A 134 -0.36 -4.48 2.76
N GLY A 135 0.03 -3.57 3.66
CA GLY A 135 1.21 -3.71 4.52
C GLY A 135 0.80 -3.97 5.97
N PHE A 136 1.32 -5.03 6.58
CA PHE A 136 1.08 -5.33 7.99
C PHE A 136 2.01 -4.52 8.88
N TRP A 137 1.45 -3.77 9.84
CA TRP A 137 2.24 -2.87 10.67
C TRP A 137 3.15 -3.60 11.67
N GLY A 138 2.71 -4.75 12.18
CA GLY A 138 3.47 -5.53 13.16
C GLY A 138 4.78 -6.05 12.57
N CYS A 139 4.70 -6.76 11.43
CA CYS A 139 5.83 -7.46 10.82
C CYS A 139 6.47 -6.72 9.64
N GLY A 140 5.74 -5.81 8.97
CA GLY A 140 6.22 -5.11 7.76
C GLY A 140 5.99 -5.89 6.46
N HIS A 141 5.36 -7.06 6.49
CA HIS A 141 5.06 -7.79 5.27
C HIS A 141 4.00 -7.10 4.42
N VAL A 142 4.25 -7.03 3.12
CA VAL A 142 3.33 -6.56 2.10
C VAL A 142 2.75 -7.78 1.39
N VAL A 143 1.43 -7.89 1.36
CA VAL A 143 0.72 -8.99 0.70
C VAL A 143 -0.35 -8.45 -0.23
N SER A 144 -0.77 -9.25 -1.20
CA SER A 144 -1.87 -8.86 -2.07
C SER A 144 -3.17 -8.76 -1.26
N ALA A 145 -3.95 -7.71 -1.50
CA ALA A 145 -5.28 -7.56 -0.91
C ALA A 145 -6.23 -8.72 -1.29
N SER A 146 -5.93 -9.43 -2.38
CA SER A 146 -6.68 -10.62 -2.81
C SER A 146 -6.65 -11.78 -1.82
N THR A 147 -5.62 -11.85 -0.96
CA THR A 147 -5.48 -12.85 0.10
C THR A 147 -6.34 -12.50 1.32
N LEU A 148 -6.84 -11.26 1.41
CA LEU A 148 -7.69 -10.81 2.51
C LEU A 148 -9.17 -10.79 2.12
N ASN A 149 -10.02 -10.80 3.14
CA ASN A 149 -11.45 -10.62 2.95
C ASN A 149 -11.74 -9.23 2.34
N LYS A 150 -12.61 -9.19 1.32
CA LYS A 150 -12.96 -7.99 0.54
C LYS A 150 -13.92 -7.04 1.28
N SER A 151 -13.72 -6.82 2.57
CA SER A 151 -14.43 -5.77 3.29
C SER A 151 -13.65 -4.46 3.14
N ASN A 152 -14.32 -3.43 2.63
CA ASN A 152 -13.74 -2.08 2.55
C ASN A 152 -13.75 -1.36 3.91
N ASP A 153 -14.41 -1.94 4.92
CA ASP A 153 -14.52 -1.36 6.25
C ASP A 153 -13.15 -1.21 6.92
N LEU A 154 -12.85 -0.02 7.43
CA LEU A 154 -11.64 0.22 8.20
C LEU A 154 -11.52 -0.69 9.44
N LYS A 155 -12.65 -1.15 9.98
CA LYS A 155 -12.68 -2.09 11.11
C LYS A 155 -12.09 -3.46 10.77
N SER A 156 -12.12 -3.87 9.50
CA SER A 156 -11.49 -5.14 9.10
C SER A 156 -9.98 -5.07 9.08
N GLN A 157 -9.38 -3.90 9.29
CA GLN A 157 -7.94 -3.69 9.27
C GLN A 157 -7.24 -4.07 10.56
N ILE A 158 -7.97 -4.29 11.67
CA ILE A 158 -7.42 -4.44 13.02
C ILE A 158 -7.60 -5.89 13.50
N ASP A 159 -6.71 -6.31 14.41
CA ASP A 159 -6.71 -7.64 15.03
C ASP A 159 -6.71 -8.74 13.95
N VAL A 160 -5.84 -8.53 12.94
CA VAL A 160 -5.67 -9.42 11.79
C VAL A 160 -4.29 -10.04 11.84
N GLU A 161 -4.24 -11.35 11.67
CA GLU A 161 -3.01 -12.11 11.52
C GLU A 161 -2.40 -11.92 10.13
N CYS A 162 -1.09 -11.69 10.08
CA CYS A 162 -0.36 -11.66 8.82
C CYS A 162 -0.42 -13.05 8.16
N PRO A 163 -0.93 -13.19 6.92
CA PRO A 163 -1.09 -14.49 6.29
C PRO A 163 0.25 -15.15 5.90
N PHE A 164 1.37 -14.41 5.99
CA PHE A 164 2.70 -14.94 5.71
C PHE A 164 3.41 -15.44 6.98
N CYS A 165 3.38 -14.68 8.08
CA CYS A 165 4.13 -15.00 9.30
C CYS A 165 3.27 -15.27 10.55
N GLY A 166 1.94 -15.13 10.47
CA GLY A 166 1.02 -15.36 11.59
C GLY A 166 0.99 -14.28 12.67
N LEU A 167 1.78 -13.19 12.52
CA LEU A 167 1.80 -12.14 13.54
C LEU A 167 0.50 -11.33 13.52
N GLU A 168 -0.21 -11.32 14.65
CA GLU A 168 -1.42 -10.53 14.87
C GLU A 168 -1.09 -9.04 15.00
N SER A 169 -1.68 -8.22 14.14
CA SER A 169 -1.53 -6.77 14.19
C SER A 169 -2.67 -6.08 13.44
N PHE A 170 -2.35 -5.04 12.67
CA PHE A 170 -3.29 -4.38 11.77
C PHE A 170 -2.59 -4.15 10.43
N TYR A 171 -3.36 -4.05 9.35
CA TYR A 171 -2.84 -3.79 8.02
C TYR A 171 -3.24 -2.39 7.52
N VAL A 172 -2.41 -1.85 6.64
CA VAL A 172 -2.63 -0.58 5.93
C VAL A 172 -2.85 -0.91 4.47
N ARG A 173 -3.88 -0.36 3.83
CA ARG A 173 -4.01 -0.44 2.36
C ARG A 173 -2.99 0.50 1.74
N LEU A 174 -2.13 -0.03 0.89
CA LEU A 174 -1.06 0.74 0.25
C LEU A 174 -1.56 1.28 -1.09
N ILE A 175 -1.16 2.52 -1.40
CA ILE A 175 -1.52 3.24 -2.62
C ILE A 175 -3.04 3.30 -2.80
N CYS A 176 -3.71 3.98 -1.85
CA CYS A 176 -5.13 4.28 -1.99
C CYS A 176 -5.35 5.19 -3.22
N GLU A 177 -6.32 4.83 -4.07
CA GLU A 177 -6.65 5.61 -5.27
C GLU A 177 -7.29 6.95 -4.88
N ASP A 178 -8.23 6.89 -3.93
CA ASP A 178 -8.96 8.04 -3.41
C ASP A 178 -8.24 8.69 -2.23
N ALA A 179 -8.08 10.02 -2.30
CA ALA A 179 -7.44 10.80 -1.24
C ALA A 179 -8.26 10.76 0.07
N GLU A 180 -9.59 10.78 -0.03
CA GLU A 180 -10.48 10.69 1.14
C GLU A 180 -10.29 9.37 1.88
N ASP A 181 -10.14 8.25 1.16
CA ASP A 181 -9.89 6.95 1.76
C ASP A 181 -8.52 6.88 2.46
N ALA A 182 -7.50 7.51 1.86
CA ALA A 182 -6.17 7.61 2.45
C ALA A 182 -6.21 8.43 3.76
N GLU A 183 -6.91 9.56 3.76
CA GLU A 183 -7.08 10.41 4.94
C GLU A 183 -7.87 9.70 6.05
N ASN A 184 -8.99 9.07 5.69
CA ASN A 184 -9.82 8.31 6.63
C ASN A 184 -9.05 7.14 7.25
N GLN A 185 -8.29 6.40 6.43
CA GLN A 185 -7.40 5.33 6.90
C GLN A 185 -6.32 5.88 7.83
N GLN A 186 -5.67 6.98 7.47
CA GLN A 186 -4.64 7.61 8.29
C GLN A 186 -5.20 8.06 9.64
N MET A 187 -6.36 8.73 9.65
CA MET A 187 -7.02 9.17 10.89
C MET A 187 -7.38 8.00 11.80
N PHE A 188 -7.93 6.93 11.22
CA PHE A 188 -8.32 5.73 11.94
C PHE A 188 -7.12 4.98 12.54
N LEU A 189 -6.10 4.71 11.72
CA LEU A 189 -4.93 3.93 12.12
C LEU A 189 -3.97 4.71 13.02
N ARG A 190 -4.03 6.05 13.05
CA ARG A 190 -3.20 6.89 13.93
C ARG A 190 -3.31 6.50 15.40
N HIS A 191 -4.49 6.12 15.88
CA HIS A 191 -4.66 5.66 17.27
C HIS A 191 -3.97 4.31 17.51
N TYR A 192 -4.11 3.38 16.56
CA TYR A 192 -3.51 2.04 16.63
C TYR A 192 -1.99 2.08 16.53
N ILE A 193 -1.44 2.88 15.62
CA ILE A 193 0.00 3.09 15.50
C ILE A 193 0.57 3.62 16.82
N LYS A 194 -0.09 4.61 17.46
CA LYS A 194 0.35 5.13 18.76
C LYS A 194 0.29 4.07 19.87
N ARG A 195 -0.78 3.28 19.92
CA ARG A 195 -0.94 2.20 20.89
C ARG A 195 0.11 1.10 20.70
N PHE A 196 0.37 0.73 19.45
CA PHE A 196 1.39 -0.27 19.10
C PHE A 196 2.78 0.17 19.56
N ARG A 197 3.15 1.44 19.37
CA ARG A 197 4.41 2.00 19.90
C ARG A 197 4.55 1.92 21.40
N LYS A 198 3.45 2.11 22.14
CA LYS A 198 3.49 2.04 23.60
C LYS A 198 3.81 0.62 24.06
N ARG A 199 3.13 -0.38 23.47
CA ARG A 199 3.39 -1.80 23.76
C ARG A 199 4.85 -2.21 23.52
N VAL A 200 5.39 -1.91 22.34
CA VAL A 200 6.78 -2.25 22.01
C VAL A 200 7.78 -1.63 23.00
N ARG A 201 7.54 -0.39 23.45
CA ARG A 201 8.40 0.26 24.45
C ARG A 201 8.31 -0.37 25.83
N ASP A 202 7.14 -0.90 26.19
CA ASP A 202 6.94 -1.57 27.46
C ASP A 202 7.60 -2.96 27.41
N ASP A 203 7.54 -3.66 26.27
CA ASP A 203 8.21 -4.96 26.07
C ASP A 203 9.75 -4.86 26.04
N ASP A 204 10.31 -3.76 25.50
CA ASP A 204 11.77 -3.52 25.46
C ASP A 204 12.35 -3.06 26.82
N ALA A 205 11.50 -2.75 27.81
CA ALA A 205 11.90 -2.21 29.11
C ALA A 205 12.05 -3.28 30.22
N ASP A 206 11.62 -4.51 29.96
CA ASP A 206 11.78 -5.69 30.82
C ASP A 206 12.98 -6.55 30.38
#